data_AF-A0A0C2C7B7-F1
#
_entry.id   AF-A0A0C2C7B7-F1
#
_cell.length_a   1.000
_cell.length_b   1.000
_cell.length_c   1.000
_cell.angle_alpha   90.00
_cell.angle_beta   90.00
_cell.angle_gamma   90.00
#
_symmetry.space_group_name_H-M   'P 1'
#
loop_
_entity.id
_entity.type
_entity.pdbx_description
1 polymer ?
#
loop_
_entity_poly.entity_id
_entity_poly.type
_entity_poly.pdbx_seq_one_letter_code
_entity_poly.pdbx_strand_id
1 'polypeptide(L)'
;MLRFRGEMVEIDKDTYRALDIFSDDKGNKRPFSNAYKSSGCKSLFILCNRCRSTPGKYLLRKWFAHPTADREVLTKRQKAISFFLQHILNRLRAGTAKVAHWENLYKTISSSVMIGRYLESLGSPLALLQGDMDCYSETLLETYAVLNAMIDFEESYAENRLVMRPGVDPELDRAKTLYRQLPSILTQVAQDESSRFKAATCSVAYVPMIGYLVALPHDFQVEDFEDVEVIYSTAHTLHAKDERMRTLDEELGDVKMRIIDKETTITLRRNVLLDTIALFVTSFRGTCRWTCPKFVDEPIIDATRVYHPLAQLITEHFVPNRV
;
A
#
# COMPACT_ATOMS: atom_id res chain seq x y z
N MET A 1 -42.46 -10.79 -6.70
CA MET A 1 -43.04 -9.42 -6.59
C MET A 1 -42.48 -8.80 -5.32
N LEU A 2 -41.44 -7.97 -5.44
CA LEU A 2 -40.80 -7.33 -4.28
C LEU A 2 -41.75 -6.24 -3.75
N ARG A 3 -42.22 -6.37 -2.51
CA ARG A 3 -43.03 -5.34 -1.85
C ARG A 3 -42.09 -4.45 -1.04
N PHE A 4 -42.18 -3.14 -1.26
CA PHE A 4 -41.47 -2.14 -0.47
C PHE A 4 -42.36 -1.76 0.73
N ARG A 5 -42.10 -2.33 1.91
CA ARG A 5 -42.62 -1.82 3.18
C ARG A 5 -41.44 -1.64 4.12
N GLY A 6 -41.03 -0.38 4.33
CA GLY A 6 -39.93 0.00 5.22
C GLY A 6 -38.60 0.29 4.49
N GLU A 7 -37.63 0.79 5.24
CA GLU A 7 -36.26 1.15 4.79
C GLU A 7 -35.44 -0.02 4.22
N MET A 8 -36.04 -1.21 4.09
CA MET A 8 -35.44 -2.48 3.67
C MET A 8 -36.30 -3.15 2.60
N VAL A 9 -35.64 -3.93 1.74
CA VAL A 9 -36.30 -4.79 0.74
C VAL A 9 -36.72 -6.10 1.43
N GLU A 10 -38.02 -6.39 1.42
CA GLU A 10 -38.53 -7.67 1.95
C GLU A 10 -38.22 -8.81 0.98
N ILE A 11 -37.48 -9.81 1.48
CA ILE A 11 -37.11 -11.01 0.73
C ILE A 11 -37.45 -12.22 1.62
N ASP A 12 -38.26 -13.13 1.12
CA ASP A 12 -38.62 -14.34 1.85
C ASP A 12 -37.47 -15.34 1.90
N LYS A 13 -37.55 -16.29 2.84
CA LYS A 13 -36.49 -17.27 3.09
C LYS A 13 -36.24 -18.20 1.90
N ASP A 14 -37.27 -18.52 1.12
CA ASP A 14 -37.12 -19.40 -0.04
C ASP A 14 -36.48 -18.65 -1.20
N THR A 15 -36.74 -17.34 -1.36
CA THR A 15 -35.99 -16.47 -2.27
C THR A 15 -34.52 -16.36 -1.88
N TYR A 16 -34.19 -16.17 -0.60
CA TYR A 16 -32.78 -16.17 -0.14
C TYR A 16 -32.05 -17.47 -0.47
N ARG A 17 -32.75 -18.59 -0.34
CA ARG A 17 -32.26 -19.93 -0.70
C ARG A 17 -32.15 -20.12 -2.20
N ALA A 18 -33.10 -19.62 -2.99
CA ALA A 18 -33.11 -19.76 -4.44
C ALA A 18 -31.99 -18.94 -5.09
N LEU A 19 -31.66 -17.77 -4.52
CA LEU A 19 -30.59 -16.89 -4.99
C LEU A 19 -29.19 -17.27 -4.46
N ASP A 20 -29.08 -18.34 -3.66
CA ASP A 20 -27.84 -18.81 -3.03
C ASP A 20 -27.05 -17.66 -2.35
N ILE A 21 -27.76 -16.79 -1.61
CA ILE A 21 -27.15 -15.61 -0.96
C ILE A 21 -26.16 -16.05 0.13
N PHE A 22 -26.57 -17.02 0.96
CA PHE A 22 -25.74 -17.63 2.00
C PHE A 22 -25.63 -19.13 1.76
N SER A 23 -24.51 -19.73 2.16
CA SER A 23 -24.31 -21.18 2.05
C SER A 23 -25.25 -21.90 3.02
N ASP A 24 -26.04 -22.86 2.53
CA ASP A 24 -26.83 -23.74 3.39
C ASP A 24 -25.90 -24.79 4.02
N ASP A 25 -25.77 -24.79 5.36
CA ASP A 25 -25.02 -25.81 6.11
C ASP A 25 -25.71 -27.20 6.08
N LYS A 26 -26.95 -27.28 5.58
CA LYS A 26 -27.77 -28.49 5.61
C LYS A 26 -27.94 -29.09 4.21
N GLY A 27 -26.89 -29.78 3.74
CA GLY A 27 -26.91 -31.04 2.96
C GLY A 27 -27.87 -31.31 1.79
N ASN A 28 -28.81 -30.43 1.43
CA ASN A 28 -29.78 -30.67 0.36
C ASN A 28 -29.11 -30.41 -1.00
N LYS A 29 -28.74 -31.52 -1.65
CA LYS A 29 -28.13 -31.56 -2.97
C LYS A 29 -29.12 -30.99 -4.00
N ARG A 30 -28.82 -29.82 -4.54
CA ARG A 30 -29.52 -29.27 -5.72
C ARG A 30 -28.80 -29.66 -7.01
N PRO A 31 -29.48 -29.74 -8.17
CA PRO A 31 -28.88 -30.13 -9.44
C PRO A 31 -27.64 -29.29 -9.83
N PHE A 32 -27.64 -28.00 -9.48
CA PHE A 32 -26.51 -27.09 -9.71
C PHE A 32 -25.45 -27.09 -8.59
N SER A 33 -25.74 -27.66 -7.40
CA SER A 33 -24.82 -27.65 -6.24
C SER A 33 -23.54 -28.48 -6.44
N ASN A 34 -23.55 -29.43 -7.38
CA ASN A 34 -22.38 -30.25 -7.68
C ASN A 34 -21.37 -29.53 -8.59
N ALA A 35 -21.77 -28.51 -9.35
CA ALA A 35 -20.86 -27.75 -10.22
C ALA A 35 -20.00 -26.75 -9.42
N TYR A 36 -20.54 -26.17 -8.34
CA TYR A 36 -19.83 -25.21 -7.48
C TYR A 36 -18.79 -25.83 -6.55
N LYS A 37 -18.64 -27.16 -6.54
CA LYS A 37 -17.64 -27.85 -5.70
C LYS A 37 -16.22 -27.70 -6.21
N SER A 38 -15.99 -27.53 -7.53
CA SER A 38 -14.64 -27.39 -8.07
C SER A 38 -14.06 -25.96 -7.93
N SER A 39 -14.92 -24.93 -7.81
CA SER A 39 -14.50 -23.51 -7.71
C SER A 39 -14.44 -22.97 -6.27
N GLY A 40 -14.87 -23.75 -5.27
CA GLY A 40 -14.82 -23.38 -3.85
C GLY A 40 -15.83 -22.31 -3.39
N CYS A 41 -16.55 -21.66 -4.31
CA CYS A 41 -17.50 -20.58 -4.00
C CYS A 41 -18.96 -21.09 -4.01
N LYS A 42 -19.56 -21.23 -2.83
CA LYS A 42 -20.89 -21.86 -2.66
C LYS A 42 -22.05 -20.88 -2.49
N SER A 43 -21.78 -19.57 -2.38
CA SER A 43 -22.84 -18.55 -2.20
C SER A 43 -22.36 -17.16 -2.61
N LEU A 44 -23.30 -16.26 -2.91
CA LEU A 44 -23.00 -14.87 -3.29
C LEU A 44 -22.25 -14.13 -2.17
N PHE A 45 -22.58 -14.40 -0.91
CA PHE A 45 -21.85 -13.84 0.23
C PHE A 45 -20.37 -14.26 0.25
N ILE A 46 -20.04 -15.53 -0.03
CA ILE A 46 -18.64 -15.99 -0.08
C ILE A 46 -17.90 -15.29 -1.24
N LEU A 47 -18.57 -15.12 -2.39
CA LEU A 47 -17.99 -14.43 -3.54
C LEU A 47 -17.59 -12.99 -3.20
N CYS A 48 -18.48 -12.26 -2.53
CA CYS A 48 -18.30 -10.83 -2.24
C CYS A 48 -17.50 -10.55 -0.95
N ASN A 49 -17.42 -11.51 -0.02
CA ASN A 49 -16.77 -11.29 1.26
C ASN A 49 -15.24 -11.37 1.17
N ARG A 50 -14.61 -10.20 1.02
CA ARG A 50 -13.15 -10.00 1.10
C ARG A 50 -12.71 -9.28 2.38
N CYS A 51 -13.60 -9.13 3.35
CA CYS A 51 -13.31 -8.39 4.58
C CYS A 51 -12.27 -9.13 5.43
N ARG A 52 -11.23 -8.42 5.89
CA ARG A 52 -10.18 -8.99 6.77
C ARG A 52 -10.57 -8.97 8.26
N SER A 53 -11.41 -8.03 8.69
CA SER A 53 -11.83 -7.88 10.08
C SER A 53 -13.16 -8.58 10.38
N THR A 54 -13.30 -9.15 11.58
CA THR A 54 -14.53 -9.81 12.04
C THR A 54 -15.74 -8.86 12.05
N PRO A 55 -15.63 -7.61 12.54
CA PRO A 55 -16.75 -6.65 12.46
C PRO A 55 -17.14 -6.31 11.01
N GLY A 56 -16.17 -6.21 10.09
CA GLY A 56 -16.45 -5.97 8.67
C GLY A 56 -17.19 -7.13 8.00
N LYS A 57 -16.78 -8.37 8.29
CA LYS A 57 -17.48 -9.59 7.83
C LYS A 57 -18.92 -9.61 8.35
N TYR A 58 -19.13 -9.28 9.62
CA TYR A 58 -20.47 -9.21 10.23
C TYR A 58 -21.35 -8.14 9.58
N LEU A 59 -20.81 -6.94 9.36
CA LEU A 59 -21.54 -5.85 8.71
C LEU A 59 -21.93 -6.19 7.27
N LEU A 60 -21.01 -6.76 6.48
CA LEU A 60 -21.30 -7.19 5.11
C LEU A 60 -22.39 -8.27 5.09
N ARG A 61 -22.33 -9.23 6.04
CA ARG A 61 -23.36 -10.27 6.18
C ARG A 61 -24.72 -9.66 6.49
N LYS A 62 -24.76 -8.64 7.37
CA LYS A 62 -25.98 -7.89 7.70
C LYS A 62 -26.56 -7.20 6.47
N TRP A 63 -25.74 -6.59 5.61
CA TRP A 63 -26.20 -5.96 4.36
C TRP A 63 -26.78 -6.95 3.35
N PHE A 64 -26.21 -8.15 3.24
CA PHE A 64 -26.76 -9.21 2.37
C PHE A 64 -28.08 -9.77 2.91
N ALA A 65 -28.23 -9.85 4.24
CA ALA A 65 -29.44 -10.32 4.90
C ALA A 65 -30.55 -9.27 4.98
N HIS A 66 -30.22 -7.98 4.84
CA HIS A 66 -31.17 -6.87 4.91
C HIS A 66 -30.76 -5.77 3.91
N PRO A 67 -31.05 -5.95 2.61
CA PRO A 67 -30.78 -4.92 1.61
C PRO A 67 -31.65 -3.69 1.90
N THR A 68 -31.04 -2.51 1.97
CA THR A 68 -31.77 -1.27 2.23
C THR A 68 -32.47 -0.78 0.95
N ALA A 69 -33.66 -0.20 1.11
CA ALA A 69 -34.38 0.51 0.06
C ALA A 69 -34.11 2.03 0.09
N ASP A 70 -33.37 2.53 1.08
CA ASP A 70 -33.02 3.95 1.21
C ASP A 70 -31.99 4.37 0.16
N ARG A 71 -32.44 5.18 -0.81
CA ARG A 71 -31.62 5.69 -1.91
C ARG A 71 -30.49 6.61 -1.46
N GLU A 72 -30.67 7.35 -0.37
CA GLU A 72 -29.64 8.24 0.16
C GLU A 72 -28.49 7.41 0.75
N VAL A 73 -28.82 6.38 1.54
CA VAL A 73 -27.83 5.42 2.07
C VAL A 73 -27.12 4.69 0.94
N LEU A 74 -27.84 4.20 -0.07
CA LEU A 74 -27.24 3.51 -1.22
C LEU A 74 -26.29 4.42 -2.01
N THR A 75 -26.69 5.67 -2.25
CA THR A 75 -25.87 6.66 -2.96
C THR A 75 -24.63 7.04 -2.15
N LYS A 76 -24.76 7.23 -0.82
CA LYS A 76 -23.61 7.45 0.08
C LYS A 76 -22.62 6.28 0.02
N ARG A 77 -23.11 5.02 0.02
CA ARG A 77 -22.26 3.82 -0.12
C ARG A 77 -21.56 3.76 -1.48
N GLN A 78 -22.27 4.02 -2.58
CA GLN A 78 -21.67 4.08 -3.93
C GLN A 78 -20.57 5.14 -4.02
N LYS A 79 -20.85 6.35 -3.51
CA LYS A 79 -19.86 7.45 -3.43
C LYS A 79 -18.68 7.07 -2.56
N ALA A 80 -18.89 6.42 -1.42
CA ALA A 80 -17.81 5.97 -0.54
C ALA A 80 -16.90 4.94 -1.24
N ILE A 81 -17.45 3.96 -1.97
CA ILE A 81 -16.67 2.99 -2.73
C ILE A 81 -15.80 3.69 -3.79
N SER A 82 -16.39 4.63 -4.55
CA SER A 82 -15.65 5.42 -5.54
C SER A 82 -14.56 6.27 -4.88
N PHE A 83 -14.90 6.89 -3.74
CA PHE A 83 -14.01 7.75 -2.98
C PHE A 83 -12.82 6.97 -2.43
N PHE A 84 -13.00 5.80 -1.79
CA PHE A 84 -11.89 5.06 -1.20
C PHE A 84 -10.87 4.57 -2.24
N LEU A 85 -11.33 4.19 -3.44
CA LEU A 85 -10.45 3.83 -4.55
C LEU A 85 -9.63 5.04 -5.05
N GLN A 86 -10.27 6.18 -5.25
CA GLN A 86 -9.58 7.43 -5.63
C GLN A 86 -8.71 7.98 -4.49
N HIS A 87 -9.11 7.80 -3.23
CA HIS A 87 -8.43 8.33 -2.07
C HIS A 87 -7.08 7.66 -1.84
N ILE A 88 -6.99 6.33 -2.01
CA ILE A 88 -5.69 5.63 -1.91
C ILE A 88 -4.74 6.09 -3.01
N LEU A 89 -5.23 6.23 -4.25
CA LEU A 89 -4.43 6.75 -5.37
C LEU A 89 -4.00 8.21 -5.14
N ASN A 90 -4.88 9.05 -4.62
CA ASN A 90 -4.55 10.44 -4.28
C ASN A 90 -3.54 10.53 -3.14
N ARG A 91 -3.59 9.63 -2.15
CA ARG A 91 -2.59 9.57 -1.09
C ARG A 91 -1.21 9.15 -1.61
N LEU A 92 -1.17 8.24 -2.58
CA LEU A 92 0.08 7.85 -3.25
C LEU A 92 0.67 9.03 -4.01
N ARG A 93 -0.14 9.73 -4.82
CA ARG A 93 0.27 10.94 -5.57
C ARG A 93 0.71 12.10 -4.67
N ALA A 94 0.04 12.28 -3.53
CA ALA A 94 0.36 13.32 -2.56
C ALA A 94 1.53 12.96 -1.63
N GLY A 95 2.15 11.77 -1.77
CA GLY A 95 3.24 11.32 -0.90
C GLY A 95 2.83 11.03 0.55
N THR A 96 1.52 10.98 0.86
CA THR A 96 0.99 10.75 2.22
C THR A 96 0.60 9.29 2.48
N ALA A 97 0.93 8.40 1.55
CA ALA A 97 0.68 6.97 1.67
C ALA A 97 1.70 6.30 2.60
N LYS A 98 1.20 5.46 3.52
CA LYS A 98 2.03 4.63 4.39
C LYS A 98 2.67 3.48 3.60
N VAL A 99 3.75 2.92 4.15
CA VAL A 99 4.45 1.73 3.60
C VAL A 99 3.47 0.59 3.28
N ALA A 100 2.51 0.33 4.18
CA ALA A 100 1.48 -0.69 3.97
C ALA A 100 0.61 -0.46 2.71
N HIS A 101 0.37 0.78 2.29
CA HIS A 101 -0.39 1.04 1.06
C HIS A 101 0.42 0.67 -0.17
N TRP A 102 1.71 1.02 -0.19
CA TRP A 102 2.64 0.67 -1.26
C TRP A 102 2.85 -0.84 -1.36
N GLU A 103 2.98 -1.53 -0.23
CA GLU A 103 3.14 -2.98 -0.21
C GLU A 103 1.88 -3.71 -0.70
N ASN A 104 0.69 -3.25 -0.29
CA ASN A 104 -0.57 -3.82 -0.79
C ASN A 104 -0.74 -3.59 -2.29
N LEU A 105 -0.35 -2.43 -2.79
CA LEU A 105 -0.34 -2.12 -4.22
C LEU A 105 0.61 -3.05 -4.98
N TYR A 106 1.86 -3.19 -4.51
CA TYR A 106 2.84 -4.11 -5.06
C TYR A 106 2.32 -5.56 -5.11
N LYS A 107 1.77 -6.07 -3.99
CA LYS A 107 1.18 -7.42 -3.92
C LYS A 107 0.01 -7.59 -4.89
N THR A 108 -0.80 -6.55 -5.08
CA THR A 108 -1.93 -6.56 -6.03
C THR A 108 -1.43 -6.67 -7.47
N ILE A 109 -0.44 -5.86 -7.85
CA ILE A 109 0.18 -5.90 -9.18
C ILE A 109 0.85 -7.26 -9.41
N SER A 110 1.65 -7.72 -8.45
CA SER A 110 2.34 -9.03 -8.51
C SER A 110 1.37 -10.19 -8.71
N SER A 111 0.28 -10.23 -7.93
CA SER A 111 -0.76 -11.25 -8.07
C SER A 111 -1.41 -11.18 -9.45
N SER A 112 -1.65 -9.97 -9.95
CA SER A 112 -2.25 -9.77 -11.28
C SER A 112 -1.33 -10.27 -12.39
N VAL A 113 -0.02 -9.96 -12.33
CA VAL A 113 0.98 -10.47 -13.28
C VAL A 113 1.08 -12.00 -13.23
N MET A 114 1.10 -12.60 -12.04
CA MET A 114 1.13 -14.07 -11.90
C MET A 114 -0.11 -14.72 -12.50
N ILE A 115 -1.29 -14.13 -12.28
CA ILE A 115 -2.53 -14.60 -12.89
C ILE A 115 -2.43 -14.49 -14.42
N GLY A 116 -1.99 -13.36 -14.96
CA GLY A 116 -1.79 -13.16 -16.41
C GLY A 116 -0.89 -14.24 -17.04
N ARG A 117 0.29 -14.47 -16.46
CA ARG A 117 1.24 -15.49 -16.96
C ARG A 117 0.70 -16.91 -16.85
N TYR A 118 -0.03 -17.22 -15.77
CA TYR A 118 -0.68 -18.52 -15.63
C TYR A 118 -1.73 -18.73 -16.73
N LEU A 119 -2.52 -17.71 -17.04
CA LEU A 119 -3.52 -17.74 -18.10
C LEU A 119 -2.89 -17.91 -19.49
N GLU A 120 -1.77 -17.25 -19.77
CA GLU A 120 -0.99 -17.46 -21.01
C GLU A 120 -0.47 -18.90 -21.13
N SER A 121 0.04 -19.47 -20.03
CA SER A 121 0.59 -20.83 -20.01
C SER A 121 -0.44 -21.92 -20.29
N LEU A 122 -1.74 -21.62 -20.10
CA LEU A 122 -2.83 -22.54 -20.39
C LEU A 122 -3.15 -22.63 -21.89
N GLY A 123 -2.60 -21.75 -22.74
CA GLY A 123 -2.65 -21.84 -24.22
C GLY A 123 -4.03 -21.70 -24.86
N SER A 124 -5.11 -21.67 -24.08
CA SER A 124 -6.47 -21.43 -24.55
C SER A 124 -6.87 -19.98 -24.25
N PRO A 125 -7.28 -19.19 -25.25
CA PRO A 125 -7.76 -17.85 -24.99
C PRO A 125 -9.11 -17.97 -24.26
N LEU A 126 -9.10 -17.73 -22.95
CA LEU A 126 -10.32 -17.61 -22.18
C LEU A 126 -11.15 -16.50 -22.83
N ALA A 127 -12.28 -16.87 -23.46
CA ALA A 127 -13.18 -15.90 -24.12
C ALA A 127 -13.68 -14.80 -23.16
N LEU A 128 -13.59 -15.04 -21.84
CA LEU A 128 -13.84 -14.07 -20.78
C LEU A 128 -12.77 -12.98 -20.66
N LEU A 129 -11.56 -13.23 -21.15
CA LEU A 129 -10.36 -12.39 -21.01
C LEU A 129 -9.77 -11.95 -22.36
N GLN A 130 -10.29 -12.42 -23.49
CA GLN A 130 -9.81 -12.06 -24.84
C GLN A 130 -9.78 -10.56 -25.16
N GLY A 131 -10.47 -9.70 -24.38
CA GLY A 131 -10.35 -8.23 -24.44
C GLY A 131 -9.67 -7.59 -23.22
N ASP A 132 -9.35 -8.39 -22.19
CA ASP A 132 -8.74 -7.96 -20.93
C ASP A 132 -7.26 -8.42 -20.81
N MET A 133 -6.76 -9.27 -21.72
CA MET A 133 -5.34 -9.69 -21.73
C MET A 133 -4.39 -8.51 -21.95
N ASP A 134 -4.83 -7.45 -22.64
CA ASP A 134 -4.09 -6.18 -22.74
C ASP A 134 -3.98 -5.44 -21.39
N CYS A 135 -4.83 -5.76 -20.40
CA CYS A 135 -4.75 -5.22 -19.03
C CYS A 135 -3.65 -5.90 -18.20
N TYR A 136 -3.26 -7.12 -18.59
CA TYR A 136 -2.10 -7.84 -18.09
C TYR A 136 -0.85 -7.52 -18.94
N SER A 137 -0.86 -6.35 -19.58
CA SER A 137 0.15 -5.87 -20.50
C SER A 137 1.56 -5.95 -19.94
N GLU A 138 2.52 -5.96 -20.87
CA GLU A 138 3.93 -5.65 -20.64
C GLU A 138 4.10 -4.46 -19.67
N THR A 139 3.24 -3.45 -19.79
CA THR A 139 3.21 -2.28 -18.90
C THR A 139 2.99 -2.62 -17.42
N LEU A 140 2.15 -3.62 -17.08
CA LEU A 140 1.93 -4.04 -15.69
C LEU A 140 3.13 -4.84 -15.16
N LEU A 141 3.75 -5.66 -16.02
CA LEU A 141 4.97 -6.40 -15.71
C LEU A 141 6.16 -5.43 -15.49
N GLU A 142 6.29 -4.42 -16.34
CA GLU A 142 7.25 -3.32 -16.20
C GLU A 142 7.00 -2.56 -14.89
N THR A 143 5.75 -2.23 -14.60
CA THR A 143 5.37 -1.55 -13.34
C THR A 143 5.76 -2.39 -12.13
N TYR A 144 5.47 -3.70 -12.16
CA TYR A 144 5.89 -4.64 -11.12
C TYR A 144 7.42 -4.66 -10.96
N ALA A 145 8.15 -4.81 -12.07
CA ALA A 145 9.60 -4.88 -12.08
C ALA A 145 10.23 -3.58 -11.52
N VAL A 146 9.71 -2.42 -11.93
CA VAL A 146 10.17 -1.12 -11.42
C VAL A 146 9.88 -0.97 -9.94
N LEU A 147 8.67 -1.30 -9.45
CA LEU A 147 8.37 -1.25 -8.02
C LEU A 147 9.27 -2.20 -7.21
N ASN A 148 9.50 -3.40 -7.72
CA ASN A 148 10.36 -4.39 -7.08
C ASN A 148 11.82 -3.94 -6.99
N ALA A 149 12.34 -3.35 -8.07
CA ALA A 149 13.69 -2.83 -8.13
C ALA A 149 13.85 -1.52 -7.34
N MET A 150 12.76 -0.79 -7.14
CA MET A 150 12.78 0.52 -6.49
C MET A 150 12.66 0.44 -4.97
N ILE A 151 11.72 -0.34 -4.43
CA ILE A 151 11.33 -0.26 -3.02
C ILE A 151 11.90 -1.42 -2.22
N ASP A 152 12.55 -1.10 -1.10
CA ASP A 152 12.92 -2.06 -0.08
C ASP A 152 11.85 -2.07 1.01
N PHE A 153 10.91 -3.01 0.95
CA PHE A 153 9.83 -3.07 1.95
C PHE A 153 10.32 -3.44 3.35
N GLU A 154 11.39 -4.22 3.47
CA GLU A 154 11.93 -4.64 4.76
C GLU A 154 12.55 -3.45 5.50
N GLU A 155 13.44 -2.73 4.82
CA GLU A 155 14.04 -1.50 5.37
C GLU A 155 12.97 -0.40 5.55
N SER A 156 11.97 -0.33 4.66
CA SER A 156 10.87 0.62 4.78
C SER A 156 10.05 0.43 6.06
N TYR A 157 9.83 -0.82 6.48
CA TYR A 157 9.14 -1.11 7.73
C TYR A 157 10.00 -0.76 8.95
N ALA A 158 11.32 -1.01 8.89
CA ALA A 158 12.24 -0.66 9.98
C ALA A 158 12.34 0.86 10.20
N GLU A 159 12.40 1.63 9.12
CA GLU A 159 12.52 3.09 9.15
C GLU A 159 11.15 3.82 9.20
N ASN A 160 10.04 3.08 9.14
CA ASN A 160 8.66 3.60 9.08
C ASN A 160 8.45 4.68 7.99
N ARG A 161 9.14 4.54 6.87
CA ARG A 161 9.11 5.42 5.69
C ARG A 161 9.46 4.62 4.45
N LEU A 162 9.17 5.10 3.25
CA LEU A 162 9.65 4.39 2.06
C LEU A 162 11.16 4.54 1.94
N VAL A 163 11.82 3.40 1.76
CA VAL A 163 13.26 3.29 1.56
C VAL A 163 13.51 2.67 0.20
N MET A 164 14.41 3.30 -0.56
CA MET A 164 14.75 2.87 -1.91
C MET A 164 15.88 1.83 -1.89
N ARG A 165 15.77 0.82 -2.74
CA ARG A 165 16.84 -0.16 -2.94
C ARG A 165 18.10 0.48 -3.56
N PRO A 166 19.28 -0.14 -3.39
CA PRO A 166 20.49 0.27 -4.09
C PRO A 166 20.32 0.20 -5.62
N GLY A 167 20.94 1.13 -6.35
CA GLY A 167 20.93 1.18 -7.81
C GLY A 167 19.77 1.97 -8.42
N VAL A 168 18.92 2.58 -7.60
CA VAL A 168 17.81 3.43 -8.06
C VAL A 168 18.30 4.83 -8.46
N ASP A 169 19.22 5.40 -7.68
CA ASP A 169 19.80 6.72 -7.91
C ASP A 169 21.25 6.73 -7.41
N PRO A 170 22.25 7.00 -8.28
CA PRO A 170 23.66 6.95 -7.90
C PRO A 170 24.05 7.97 -6.81
N GLU A 171 23.37 9.11 -6.73
CA GLU A 171 23.65 10.11 -5.70
C GLU A 171 23.11 9.66 -4.34
N LEU A 172 21.92 9.05 -4.33
CA LEU A 172 21.33 8.43 -3.14
C LEU A 172 22.22 7.31 -2.63
N ASP A 173 22.75 6.47 -3.51
CA ASP A 173 23.63 5.36 -3.14
C ASP A 173 24.93 5.84 -2.51
N ARG A 174 25.53 6.91 -3.05
CA ARG A 174 26.71 7.57 -2.46
C ARG A 174 26.38 8.13 -1.07
N ALA A 175 25.26 8.81 -0.92
CA ALA A 175 24.82 9.36 0.36
C ALA A 175 24.57 8.25 1.40
N LYS A 176 23.89 7.16 1.03
CA LYS A 176 23.69 5.98 1.90
C LYS A 176 25.00 5.29 2.26
N THR A 177 25.97 5.26 1.34
CA THR A 177 27.31 4.69 1.60
C THR A 177 28.07 5.55 2.60
N LEU A 178 28.08 6.87 2.40
CA LEU A 178 28.67 7.82 3.33
C LEU A 178 28.04 7.70 4.73
N TYR A 179 26.71 7.62 4.80
CA TYR A 179 26.00 7.42 6.07
C TYR A 179 26.37 6.09 6.76
N ARG A 180 26.55 5.00 6.00
CA ARG A 180 27.02 3.71 6.54
C ARG A 180 28.47 3.76 7.04
N GLN A 181 29.31 4.59 6.43
CA GLN A 181 30.71 4.78 6.84
C GLN A 181 30.84 5.74 8.02
N LEU A 182 29.81 6.54 8.29
CA LEU A 182 29.81 7.59 9.31
C LEU A 182 30.26 7.10 10.70
N PRO A 183 29.82 5.95 11.24
CA PRO A 183 30.32 5.47 12.54
C PRO A 183 31.82 5.25 12.58
N SER A 184 32.42 4.76 11.48
CA SER A 184 33.87 4.55 11.38
C SER A 184 34.64 5.88 11.31
N ILE A 185 34.10 6.87 10.58
CA ILE A 185 34.64 8.23 10.51
C ILE A 185 34.59 8.87 11.90
N LEU A 186 33.44 8.82 12.57
CA LEU A 186 33.28 9.38 13.92
C LEU A 186 34.19 8.70 14.95
N THR A 187 34.44 7.39 14.80
CA THR A 187 35.39 6.68 15.67
C THR A 187 36.82 7.16 15.46
N GLN A 188 37.24 7.35 14.20
CA GLN A 188 38.56 7.89 13.88
C GLN A 188 38.71 9.32 14.40
N VAL A 189 37.70 10.18 14.18
CA VAL A 189 37.71 11.55 14.69
C VAL A 189 37.76 11.55 16.22
N ALA A 190 37.01 10.69 16.90
CA ALA A 190 37.09 10.57 18.36
C ALA A 190 38.48 10.16 18.84
N GLN A 191 39.19 9.29 18.12
CA GLN A 191 40.56 8.87 18.44
C GLN A 191 41.57 10.00 18.23
N ASP A 192 41.44 10.74 17.13
CA ASP A 192 42.28 11.89 16.83
C ASP A 192 42.11 13.00 17.89
N GLU A 193 40.86 13.36 18.19
CA GLU A 193 40.55 14.36 19.22
C GLU A 193 40.96 13.87 20.61
N SER A 194 40.79 12.58 20.94
CA SER A 194 41.30 12.02 22.19
C SER A 194 42.82 12.18 22.33
N SER A 195 43.56 12.01 21.22
CA SER A 195 45.02 12.15 21.19
C SER A 195 45.45 13.60 21.32
N ARG A 196 44.71 14.51 20.67
CA ARG A 196 44.91 15.96 20.72
C ARG A 196 44.67 16.52 22.13
N PHE A 197 43.53 16.21 22.72
CA PHE A 197 43.13 16.69 24.04
C PHE A 197 43.83 15.93 25.18
N LYS A 198 44.43 14.76 24.91
CA LYS A 198 44.99 13.85 25.93
C LYS A 198 43.98 13.51 27.03
N ALA A 199 42.69 13.52 26.69
CA ALA A 199 41.61 13.24 27.62
C ALA A 199 41.47 11.73 27.87
N ALA A 200 41.08 11.35 29.09
CA ALA A 200 40.89 9.95 29.47
C ALA A 200 39.70 9.29 28.73
N THR A 201 38.67 10.07 28.41
CA THR A 201 37.50 9.62 27.67
C THR A 201 37.07 10.69 26.67
N CYS A 202 36.98 10.33 25.40
CA CYS A 202 36.51 11.20 24.33
C CYS A 202 35.53 10.43 23.45
N SER A 203 34.40 11.04 23.12
CA SER A 203 33.44 10.47 22.16
C SER A 203 32.81 11.56 21.33
N VAL A 204 32.52 11.26 20.06
CA VAL A 204 31.83 12.19 19.16
C VAL A 204 30.38 11.73 18.98
N ALA A 205 29.43 12.64 19.18
CA ALA A 205 28.01 12.37 19.03
C ALA A 205 27.30 13.46 18.23
N TYR A 206 26.32 13.06 17.43
CA TYR A 206 25.44 13.99 16.71
C TYR A 206 24.18 14.27 17.54
N VAL A 207 23.89 15.54 17.78
CA VAL A 207 22.68 16.01 18.45
C VAL A 207 21.83 16.83 17.48
N PRO A 208 20.56 16.44 17.22
CA PRO A 208 19.67 17.21 16.34
C PRO A 208 19.58 18.68 16.74
N MET A 209 19.54 19.59 15.76
CA MET A 209 19.53 21.05 15.92
C MET A 209 20.84 21.70 16.44
N ILE A 210 21.78 20.92 16.98
CA ILE A 210 23.08 21.42 17.48
C ILE A 210 24.25 21.00 16.58
N GLY A 211 24.21 19.76 16.07
CA GLY A 211 25.24 19.18 15.21
C GLY A 211 26.13 18.15 15.92
N TYR A 212 27.30 17.87 15.34
CA TYR A 212 28.34 17.03 15.94
C TYR A 212 29.02 17.75 17.11
N LEU A 213 29.23 17.01 18.18
CA LEU A 213 29.84 17.49 19.41
C LEU A 213 30.88 16.49 19.90
N VAL A 214 31.96 17.00 20.47
CA VAL A 214 32.91 16.21 21.24
C VAL A 214 32.46 16.17 22.69
N ALA A 215 32.41 14.99 23.27
CA ALA A 215 32.11 14.77 24.68
C ALA A 215 33.40 14.42 25.42
N LEU A 216 33.74 15.26 26.39
CA LEU A 216 34.95 15.21 27.21
C LEU A 216 34.57 15.00 28.70
N PRO A 217 35.53 14.64 29.57
CA PRO A 217 35.30 14.60 31.01
C PRO A 217 34.86 15.97 31.54
N HIS A 218 34.00 15.99 32.56
CA HIS A 218 33.47 17.25 33.11
C HIS A 218 34.54 18.17 33.71
N ASP A 219 35.64 17.60 34.21
CA ASP A 219 36.77 18.27 34.82
C ASP A 219 37.84 18.74 33.80
N PHE A 220 37.61 18.51 32.50
CA PHE A 220 38.53 18.92 31.45
C PHE A 220 38.63 20.45 31.34
N GLN A 221 39.86 20.98 31.36
CA GLN A 221 40.14 22.40 31.23
C GLN A 221 40.04 22.81 29.76
N VAL A 222 38.87 23.27 29.34
CA VAL A 222 38.61 23.67 27.95
C VAL A 222 39.25 25.03 27.66
N GLU A 223 39.48 25.87 28.67
CA GLU A 223 40.08 27.20 28.50
C GLU A 223 41.50 27.18 27.93
N ASP A 224 42.19 26.04 27.99
CA ASP A 224 43.52 25.85 27.40
C ASP A 224 43.49 25.77 25.86
N PHE A 225 42.30 25.70 25.25
CA PHE A 225 42.11 25.56 23.80
C PHE A 225 41.22 26.69 23.25
N GLU A 226 41.81 27.64 22.52
CA GLU A 226 41.09 28.79 21.93
C GLU A 226 40.06 28.39 20.85
N ASP A 227 40.20 27.22 20.23
CA ASP A 227 39.34 26.76 19.13
C ASP A 227 38.10 25.97 19.59
N VAL A 228 37.97 25.73 20.90
CA VAL A 228 36.93 24.88 21.49
C VAL A 228 35.87 25.71 22.20
N GLU A 229 34.61 25.55 21.77
CA GLU A 229 33.46 26.23 22.35
C GLU A 229 32.59 25.24 23.13
N VAL A 230 32.35 25.48 24.42
CA VAL A 230 31.48 24.64 25.24
C VAL A 230 30.01 24.95 24.93
N ILE A 231 29.24 23.94 24.51
CA ILE A 231 27.83 24.10 24.17
C ILE A 231 26.94 23.82 25.37
N TYR A 232 27.16 22.68 26.04
CA TYR A 232 26.47 22.33 27.28
C TYR A 232 27.29 21.34 28.10
N SER A 233 27.03 21.29 29.40
CA SER A 233 27.60 20.29 30.31
C SER A 233 26.50 19.47 30.97
N THR A 234 26.80 18.20 31.19
CA THR A 234 26.00 17.30 32.03
C THR A 234 26.76 17.05 33.34
N ALA A 235 26.15 16.30 34.26
CA ALA A 235 26.78 15.96 35.54
C ALA A 235 28.10 15.18 35.42
N HIS A 236 28.36 14.56 34.25
CA HIS A 236 29.51 13.67 34.06
C HIS A 236 30.32 13.97 32.78
N THR A 237 29.75 14.67 31.81
CA THR A 237 30.40 14.96 30.53
C THR A 237 30.25 16.42 30.14
N LEU A 238 31.28 16.98 29.54
CA LEU A 238 31.27 18.29 28.92
C LEU A 238 31.13 18.11 27.41
N HIS A 239 30.17 18.80 26.79
CA HIS A 239 29.94 18.74 25.35
C HIS A 239 30.37 20.04 24.70
N ALA A 240 31.38 19.94 23.84
CA ALA A 240 31.99 21.07 23.17
C ALA A 240 32.03 20.90 21.65
N LYS A 241 32.34 21.98 20.96
CA LYS A 241 32.44 22.07 19.52
C LYS A 241 33.78 22.68 19.14
N ASP A 242 34.61 21.90 18.50
CA ASP A 242 35.88 22.34 17.91
C ASP A 242 35.69 22.71 16.42
N GLU A 243 36.76 23.16 15.77
CA GLU A 243 36.74 23.45 14.32
C GLU A 243 36.39 22.22 13.48
N ARG A 244 36.84 21.02 13.89
CA ARG A 244 36.63 19.77 13.16
C ARG A 244 35.17 19.30 13.21
N MET A 245 34.48 19.52 14.34
CA MET A 245 33.05 19.28 14.51
C MET A 245 32.24 20.23 13.62
N ARG A 246 32.68 21.49 13.46
CA ARG A 246 32.04 22.44 12.54
C ARG A 246 32.17 21.99 11.08
N THR A 247 33.35 21.52 10.66
CA THR A 247 33.54 20.92 9.33
C THR A 247 32.67 19.68 9.13
N LEU A 248 32.58 18.80 10.14
CA LEU A 248 31.71 17.62 10.08
C LEU A 248 30.23 18.00 9.95
N ASP A 249 29.79 19.10 10.57
CA ASP A 249 28.42 19.59 10.40
C ASP A 249 28.15 20.06 8.98
N GLU A 250 29.07 20.83 8.40
CA GLU A 250 28.95 21.33 7.03
C GLU A 250 28.93 20.19 6.00
N GLU A 251 29.77 19.17 6.18
CA GLU A 251 29.90 18.07 5.23
C GLU A 251 28.89 16.94 5.45
N LEU A 252 28.61 16.60 6.71
CA LEU A 252 27.91 15.37 7.11
C LEU A 252 26.63 15.59 7.91
N GLY A 253 26.40 16.78 8.46
CA GLY A 253 25.28 17.07 9.37
C GLY A 253 23.90 16.80 8.74
N ASP A 254 23.78 17.01 7.43
CA ASP A 254 22.53 16.87 6.69
C ASP A 254 22.43 15.61 5.84
N VAL A 255 23.39 14.67 5.92
CA VAL A 255 23.41 13.48 5.04
C VAL A 255 22.13 12.64 5.19
N LYS A 256 21.66 12.44 6.43
CA LYS A 256 20.41 11.68 6.67
C LYS A 256 19.19 12.41 6.09
N MET A 257 19.11 13.73 6.24
CA MET A 257 18.00 14.50 5.69
C MET A 257 18.01 14.51 4.16
N ARG A 258 19.20 14.65 3.56
CA ARG A 258 19.39 14.54 2.10
C ARG A 258 18.96 13.19 1.55
N ILE A 259 19.24 12.09 2.26
CA ILE A 259 18.75 10.75 1.91
C ILE A 259 17.22 10.73 1.90
N ILE A 260 16.59 11.21 2.98
CA ILE A 260 15.12 11.24 3.12
C ILE A 260 14.47 12.08 2.03
N ASP A 261 15.00 13.28 1.76
CA ASP A 261 14.47 14.19 0.75
C ASP A 261 14.62 13.62 -0.66
N LYS A 262 15.75 12.97 -0.95
CA LYS A 262 15.98 12.32 -2.23
C LYS A 262 15.05 11.11 -2.43
N GLU A 263 14.86 10.27 -1.42
CA GLU A 263 13.91 9.14 -1.47
C GLU A 263 12.47 9.62 -1.65
N THR A 264 12.09 10.70 -0.96
CA THR A 264 10.79 11.35 -1.14
C THR A 264 10.62 11.90 -2.55
N THR A 265 11.67 12.56 -3.07
CA THR A 265 11.68 13.12 -4.43
C THR A 265 11.54 12.03 -5.49
N ILE A 266 12.25 10.90 -5.35
CA ILE A 266 12.15 9.75 -6.27
C ILE A 266 10.73 9.17 -6.24
N THR A 267 10.14 9.05 -5.05
CA THR A 267 8.76 8.59 -4.87
C THR A 267 7.76 9.49 -5.61
N LEU A 268 7.90 10.81 -5.47
CA LEU A 268 6.99 11.79 -6.06
C LEU A 268 7.19 11.98 -7.57
N ARG A 269 8.43 11.94 -8.07
CA ARG A 269 8.73 12.16 -9.51
C ARG A 269 8.22 11.04 -10.40
N ARG A 270 8.01 9.84 -9.87
CA ARG A 270 7.46 8.68 -10.61
C ARG A 270 5.92 8.66 -10.64
N ASN A 271 5.28 9.83 -10.74
CA ASN A 271 3.83 9.97 -10.93
C ASN A 271 3.31 9.26 -12.19
N VAL A 272 4.12 9.14 -13.24
CA VAL A 272 3.76 8.38 -14.45
C VAL A 272 3.44 6.91 -14.13
N LEU A 273 4.18 6.32 -13.19
CA LEU A 273 3.94 4.96 -12.72
C LEU A 273 2.60 4.86 -11.97
N LEU A 274 2.25 5.88 -11.20
CA LEU A 274 0.96 5.99 -10.51
C LEU A 274 -0.20 6.22 -11.47
N ASP A 275 0.01 6.89 -12.60
CA ASP A 275 -1.01 7.09 -13.63
C ASP A 275 -1.30 5.79 -14.40
N THR A 276 -0.27 5.02 -14.72
CA THR A 276 -0.40 3.65 -15.24
C THR A 276 -1.12 2.73 -14.25
N ILE A 277 -0.79 2.83 -12.97
CA ILE A 277 -1.48 2.09 -11.89
C ILE A 277 -2.92 2.56 -11.72
N ALA A 278 -3.21 3.85 -11.87
CA ALA A 278 -4.56 4.38 -11.82
C ALA A 278 -5.39 3.88 -13.01
N LEU A 279 -4.81 3.83 -14.21
CA LEU A 279 -5.42 3.19 -15.39
C LEU A 279 -5.68 1.69 -15.12
N PHE A 280 -4.73 0.97 -14.54
CA PHE A 280 -4.92 -0.43 -14.17
C PHE A 280 -6.02 -0.61 -13.10
N VAL A 281 -6.02 0.17 -12.01
CA VAL A 281 -7.03 0.07 -10.93
C VAL A 281 -8.42 0.47 -11.42
N THR A 282 -8.52 1.47 -12.31
CA THR A 282 -9.79 1.82 -12.96
C THR A 282 -10.23 0.75 -13.96
N SER A 283 -9.32 0.12 -14.70
CA SER A 283 -9.58 -1.03 -15.57
C SER A 283 -9.96 -2.29 -14.77
N PHE A 284 -9.43 -2.47 -13.56
CA PHE A 284 -9.78 -3.56 -12.64
C PHE A 284 -11.19 -3.39 -12.03
N ARG A 285 -11.85 -2.22 -12.17
CA ARG A 285 -13.33 -2.17 -11.99
C ARG A 285 -14.03 -3.06 -13.02
N GLY A 286 -13.40 -3.27 -14.18
CA GLY A 286 -13.82 -4.19 -15.24
C GLY A 286 -13.64 -5.68 -14.90
N THR A 287 -12.68 -6.09 -14.07
CA THR A 287 -12.44 -7.53 -13.79
C THR A 287 -13.52 -8.18 -12.94
N CYS A 288 -14.26 -7.41 -12.14
CA CYS A 288 -15.48 -7.92 -11.52
C CYS A 288 -16.73 -7.69 -12.42
N ARG A 289 -16.63 -6.96 -13.55
CA ARG A 289 -17.74 -6.56 -14.44
C ARG A 289 -18.93 -5.88 -13.75
N TRP A 290 -18.76 -5.36 -12.52
CA TRP A 290 -19.83 -4.64 -11.82
C TRP A 290 -19.78 -3.18 -12.21
N THR A 291 -20.87 -2.70 -12.79
CA THR A 291 -21.10 -1.27 -13.03
C THR A 291 -21.88 -0.68 -11.86
N CYS A 292 -21.67 0.61 -11.59
CA CYS A 292 -22.46 1.31 -10.57
C CYS A 292 -23.89 1.49 -11.10
N PRO A 293 -24.91 0.89 -10.47
CA PRO A 293 -26.29 1.05 -10.94
C PRO A 293 -26.77 2.49 -10.70
N LYS A 294 -27.64 2.97 -11.60
CA LYS A 294 -28.32 4.26 -11.47
C LYS A 294 -29.74 4.03 -10.94
N PHE A 295 -30.15 4.86 -9.99
CA PHE A 295 -31.52 4.85 -9.50
C PHE A 295 -32.38 5.79 -10.36
N VAL A 296 -33.57 5.33 -10.71
CA VAL A 296 -34.60 6.08 -11.43
C VAL A 296 -35.92 5.98 -10.65
N ASP A 297 -36.86 6.88 -10.89
CA ASP A 297 -38.14 6.92 -10.16
C ASP A 297 -39.15 5.91 -10.70
N GLU A 298 -38.99 5.52 -11.96
CA GLU A 298 -39.81 4.56 -12.64
C GLU A 298 -39.55 3.12 -12.14
N PRO A 299 -40.58 2.25 -12.12
CA PRO A 299 -40.44 0.85 -11.70
C PRO A 299 -39.83 -0.01 -12.83
N ILE A 300 -38.64 0.38 -13.30
CA ILE A 300 -37.92 -0.26 -14.39
C ILE A 300 -36.60 -0.84 -13.89
N ILE A 301 -36.25 -2.01 -14.42
CA ILE A 301 -34.89 -2.53 -14.38
C ILE A 301 -34.47 -2.56 -15.84
N ASP A 302 -33.56 -1.64 -16.22
CA ASP A 302 -32.94 -1.64 -17.55
C ASP A 302 -31.47 -1.98 -17.38
N ALA A 303 -31.09 -3.15 -17.88
CA ALA A 303 -29.73 -3.61 -17.78
C ALA A 303 -29.28 -4.27 -19.09
N THR A 304 -28.13 -3.81 -19.58
CA THR A 304 -27.49 -4.36 -20.78
C THR A 304 -26.30 -5.23 -20.40
N ARG A 305 -26.15 -6.35 -21.11
CA ARG A 305 -25.10 -7.35 -20.88
C ARG A 305 -25.07 -7.86 -19.41
N VAL A 306 -26.21 -8.31 -18.89
CA VAL A 306 -26.36 -8.84 -17.53
C VAL A 306 -25.72 -10.22 -17.42
N TYR A 307 -24.88 -10.39 -16.40
CA TYR A 307 -24.26 -11.66 -16.03
C TYR A 307 -24.83 -12.18 -14.71
N HIS A 308 -25.05 -13.49 -14.61
CA HIS A 308 -25.37 -14.09 -13.32
C HIS A 308 -24.07 -14.29 -12.50
N PRO A 309 -23.90 -13.62 -11.34
CA PRO A 309 -22.60 -13.54 -10.64
C PRO A 309 -21.99 -14.90 -10.26
N LEU A 310 -22.82 -15.91 -9.96
CA LEU A 310 -22.35 -17.25 -9.63
C LEU A 310 -22.19 -18.15 -10.86
N ALA A 311 -23.01 -17.99 -11.90
CA ALA A 311 -23.00 -18.90 -13.04
C ALA A 311 -21.79 -18.62 -13.94
N GLN A 312 -21.38 -17.36 -14.05
CA GLN A 312 -20.16 -16.96 -14.74
C GLN A 312 -18.90 -17.65 -14.20
N LEU A 313 -18.88 -18.09 -12.94
CA LEU A 313 -17.73 -18.76 -12.32
C LEU A 313 -17.59 -20.23 -12.71
N ILE A 314 -18.63 -20.82 -13.30
CA ILE A 314 -18.70 -22.26 -13.62
C ILE A 314 -18.90 -22.53 -15.11
N THR A 315 -19.33 -21.54 -15.89
CA THR A 315 -19.51 -21.68 -17.34
C THR A 315 -18.44 -20.92 -18.11
N GLU A 316 -17.71 -21.62 -18.99
CA GLU A 316 -16.67 -21.02 -19.86
C GLU A 316 -17.24 -19.96 -20.82
N HIS A 317 -18.51 -20.13 -21.24
CA HIS A 317 -19.22 -19.19 -22.10
C HIS A 317 -20.58 -18.82 -21.49
N PHE A 318 -20.61 -17.71 -20.74
CA PHE A 318 -21.87 -17.11 -20.28
C PHE A 318 -22.35 -16.08 -21.29
N VAL A 319 -23.52 -16.31 -21.91
CA VAL A 319 -24.15 -15.35 -22.82
C VAL A 319 -24.88 -14.29 -21.98
N PRO A 320 -24.47 -13.02 -22.05
CA PRO A 320 -25.09 -11.99 -21.24
C PRO A 320 -26.42 -11.55 -21.85
N ASN A 321 -27.42 -11.35 -20.99
CA ASN A 321 -28.77 -11.03 -21.42
C ASN A 321 -29.08 -9.54 -21.27
N ARG A 322 -30.12 -9.06 -21.95
CA ARG A 322 -30.74 -7.76 -21.64
C ARG A 322 -31.95 -8.02 -20.74
N VAL A 323 -32.19 -7.14 -19.78
CA VAL A 323 -33.33 -7.18 -18.85
C VAL A 323 -34.01 -5.83 -18.87
#